data_AF-A0A662RK31-F1
#
_entry.id   AF-A0A662RK31-F1
#
_cell.length_a   1.000
_cell.length_b   1.000
_cell.length_c   1.000
_cell.angle_alpha   90.00
_cell.angle_beta   90.00
_cell.angle_gamma   90.00
#
_symmetry.space_group_name_H-M   'P 1'
#
loop_
_entity.id
_entity.type
_entity.pdbx_description
1 polymer ?
#
loop_
_entity_poly.entity_id
_entity_poly.type
_entity_poly.pdbx_seq_one_letter_code
_entity_poly.pdbx_strand_id
1 'polypeptide(L)'
;DEKLHEWYTGYSNKRILANIRNAYGKVKLVVNTVYIPGIVDEPEIEQIARFLSEIDKKGEIDYRINRFNTNLSRERIARNPYPGEIEHAYSIVAKYMKHAVIGKSCVREREIEEKRGWITVFPDGTLKRRTLADYREENRRIARRKSISHITPF
;
A
#
# COMPACT_ATOMS: atom_id res chain seq x y z
N ASP A 1 8.48 11.63 0.00
CA ASP A 1 9.63 12.21 0.75
C ASP A 1 10.56 11.10 1.29
N GLU A 2 11.90 11.25 1.20
CA GLU A 2 12.87 10.27 1.73
C GLU A 2 12.98 10.29 3.27
N LYS A 3 13.04 11.47 3.88
CA LYS A 3 13.13 11.63 5.34
C LYS A 3 11.88 11.11 6.04
N LEU A 4 10.71 11.36 5.45
CA LEU A 4 9.44 10.79 5.93
C LEU A 4 9.46 9.26 5.89
N HIS A 5 9.97 8.69 4.79
CA HIS A 5 10.08 7.24 4.64
C HIS A 5 11.05 6.63 5.65
N GLU A 6 12.20 7.27 5.87
CA GLU A 6 13.19 6.87 6.88
C GLU A 6 12.61 6.95 8.29
N TRP A 7 11.92 8.03 8.63
CA TRP A 7 11.24 8.16 9.93
C TRP A 7 10.21 7.05 10.15
N TYR A 8 9.40 6.72 9.14
CA TYR A 8 8.32 5.74 9.28
C TYR A 8 8.79 4.28 9.21
N THR A 9 9.82 3.98 8.41
CA THR A 9 10.23 2.60 8.12
C THR A 9 11.61 2.23 8.67
N GLY A 10 12.44 3.21 9.00
CA GLY A 10 13.85 3.04 9.34
C GLY A 10 14.80 2.96 8.13
N TYR A 11 14.30 3.08 6.89
CA TYR A 11 15.09 2.91 5.68
C TYR A 11 14.84 4.02 4.65
N SER A 12 15.85 4.29 3.81
CA SER A 12 15.72 5.20 2.66
C SER A 12 14.79 4.61 1.59
N ASN A 13 13.95 5.46 0.99
CA ASN A 13 13.12 5.06 -0.15
C ASN A 13 13.89 4.90 -1.48
N LYS A 14 15.15 5.33 -1.56
CA LYS A 14 15.92 5.32 -2.83
C LYS A 14 15.95 3.93 -3.46
N ARG A 15 16.14 2.90 -2.65
CA ARG A 15 16.21 1.50 -3.11
C ARG A 15 14.87 1.03 -3.67
N ILE A 16 13.75 1.34 -3.03
CA ILE A 16 12.43 0.93 -3.54
C ILE A 16 12.08 1.68 -4.83
N LEU A 17 12.42 2.97 -4.94
CA LEU A 17 12.22 3.75 -6.17
C LEU A 17 13.05 3.19 -7.34
N ALA A 18 14.30 2.78 -7.09
CA ALA A 18 15.15 2.13 -8.08
C ALA A 18 14.58 0.76 -8.51
N ASN A 19 14.08 -0.03 -7.56
CA ASN A 19 13.44 -1.33 -7.85
C ASN A 19 12.19 -1.18 -8.72
N ILE A 20 11.34 -0.18 -8.46
CA ILE A 20 10.16 0.10 -9.27
C ILE A 20 10.57 0.40 -10.72
N ARG A 21 11.55 1.28 -10.93
CA ARG A 21 12.09 1.58 -12.27
C ARG A 21 12.63 0.34 -12.97
N ASN A 22 13.40 -0.48 -12.26
CA ASN A 22 14.01 -1.68 -12.82
C ASN A 22 12.99 -2.78 -13.17
N ALA A 23 11.90 -2.88 -12.41
CA ALA A 23 10.89 -3.92 -12.57
C ALA A 23 9.83 -3.58 -13.64
N TYR A 24 9.63 -2.30 -13.92
CA TYR A 24 8.67 -1.85 -14.94
C TYR A 24 8.98 -2.43 -16.31
N GLY A 25 7.96 -2.96 -17.00
CA GLY A 25 8.09 -3.66 -18.28
C GLY A 25 8.66 -5.09 -18.21
N LYS A 26 9.12 -5.54 -17.03
CA LYS A 26 9.59 -6.93 -16.82
C LYS A 26 8.59 -7.78 -16.07
N VAL A 27 7.82 -7.16 -15.16
CA VAL A 27 6.80 -7.81 -14.35
C VAL A 27 5.60 -6.89 -14.18
N LYS A 28 4.41 -7.47 -13.93
CA LYS A 28 3.21 -6.71 -13.56
C LYS A 28 3.44 -6.03 -12.21
N LEU A 29 3.42 -4.70 -12.20
CA LEU A 29 3.65 -3.90 -11.00
C LEU A 29 2.34 -3.53 -10.32
N VAL A 30 2.28 -3.79 -9.01
CA VAL A 30 1.23 -3.30 -8.13
C VAL A 30 1.88 -2.50 -7.01
N VAL A 31 1.62 -1.20 -6.97
CA VAL A 31 2.12 -0.31 -5.92
C VAL A 31 0.99 -0.10 -4.92
N ASN A 32 1.24 -0.38 -3.65
CA ASN A 32 0.26 -0.18 -2.59
C ASN A 32 0.79 0.85 -1.61
N THR A 33 0.00 1.89 -1.37
CA THR A 33 0.26 2.89 -0.32
C THR A 33 -0.86 2.87 0.69
N VAL A 34 -0.55 3.03 1.98
CA VAL A 34 -1.55 3.23 3.02
C VAL A 34 -1.73 4.72 3.24
N TYR A 35 -2.94 5.24 3.05
CA TYR A 35 -3.27 6.63 3.35
C TYR A 35 -3.34 6.81 4.86
N ILE A 36 -2.41 7.58 5.42
CA ILE A 36 -2.28 7.87 6.84
C ILE A 36 -2.41 9.39 7.02
N PRO A 37 -3.52 9.90 7.58
CA PRO A 37 -3.73 11.35 7.72
C PRO A 37 -2.56 12.04 8.44
N GLY A 38 -2.01 13.10 7.85
CA GLY A 38 -0.88 13.87 8.38
C GLY A 38 0.50 13.21 8.23
N ILE A 39 0.59 12.04 7.59
CA ILE A 39 1.85 11.33 7.36
C ILE A 39 1.97 10.96 5.89
N VAL A 40 1.07 10.11 5.39
CA VAL A 40 0.98 9.71 3.99
C VAL A 40 -0.40 10.12 3.49
N ASP A 41 -0.58 11.42 3.34
CA ASP A 41 -1.82 12.06 2.91
C ASP A 41 -1.68 12.64 1.49
N GLU A 42 -2.56 13.55 1.11
CA GLU A 42 -2.72 13.99 -0.29
C GLU A 42 -1.42 14.48 -0.96
N PRO A 43 -0.59 15.34 -0.32
CA PRO A 43 0.67 15.78 -0.92
C PRO A 43 1.66 14.63 -1.20
N GLU A 44 1.76 13.65 -0.29
CA GLU A 44 2.66 12.50 -0.49
C GLU A 44 2.08 11.53 -1.54
N ILE A 45 0.75 11.31 -1.53
CA ILE A 45 0.06 10.52 -2.56
C ILE A 45 0.25 11.14 -3.95
N GLU A 46 0.17 12.46 -4.07
CA GLU A 46 0.42 13.18 -5.32
C GLU A 46 1.85 12.98 -5.82
N GLN A 47 2.84 13.14 -4.94
CA GLN A 47 4.25 12.92 -5.29
C GLN A 47 4.50 11.50 -5.77
N ILE A 48 3.91 10.50 -5.10
CA ILE A 48 4.00 9.09 -5.52
C ILE A 48 3.34 8.92 -6.90
N ALA A 49 2.13 9.45 -7.10
CA ALA A 49 1.43 9.34 -8.38
C ALA A 49 2.22 9.99 -9.53
N ARG A 50 2.80 11.17 -9.31
CA ARG A 50 3.65 11.85 -10.27
C ARG A 50 4.86 10.99 -10.63
N PHE A 51 5.60 10.50 -9.64
CA PHE A 51 6.73 9.59 -9.83
C PHE A 51 6.34 8.34 -10.63
N LEU A 52 5.20 7.71 -10.32
CA LEU A 52 4.74 6.53 -11.05
C LEU A 52 4.37 6.87 -12.49
N SER A 53 3.71 8.01 -12.74
CA SER A 53 3.36 8.44 -14.10
C SER A 53 4.58 8.75 -14.98
N GLU A 54 5.69 9.17 -14.38
CA GLU A 54 6.95 9.34 -15.10
C GLU A 54 7.49 8.01 -15.62
N ILE A 55 7.20 6.90 -14.92
CA ILE A 55 7.64 5.55 -15.28
C ILE A 55 6.61 4.85 -16.19
N ASP A 56 5.32 4.99 -15.90
CA ASP A 56 4.24 4.21 -16.47
C ASP A 56 3.83 4.64 -17.89
N LYS A 57 4.75 4.50 -18.85
CA LYS A 57 4.51 4.87 -20.25
C LYS A 57 3.39 4.09 -20.94
N LYS A 58 3.08 2.88 -20.46
CA LYS A 58 2.09 1.97 -21.04
C LYS A 58 0.77 1.94 -20.27
N GLY A 59 0.71 2.53 -19.08
CA GLY A 59 -0.48 2.46 -18.22
C GLY A 59 -0.65 1.09 -17.56
N GLU A 60 0.46 0.39 -17.26
CA GLU A 60 0.46 -0.98 -16.73
C GLU A 60 0.61 -1.03 -15.20
N ILE A 61 0.96 0.08 -14.55
CA ILE A 61 1.12 0.12 -13.09
C ILE A 61 -0.25 0.22 -12.41
N ASP A 62 -0.57 -0.78 -11.58
CA ASP A 62 -1.74 -0.78 -10.71
C ASP A 62 -1.38 -0.06 -9.39
N TYR A 63 -1.78 1.20 -9.27
CA TYR A 63 -1.54 1.99 -8.05
C TYR A 63 -2.77 1.99 -7.14
N ARG A 64 -2.58 1.47 -5.92
CA ARG A 64 -3.63 1.23 -4.93
C ARG A 64 -3.45 2.05 -3.67
N ILE A 65 -4.49 2.77 -3.29
CA ILE A 65 -4.56 3.48 -1.99
C ILE A 65 -5.39 2.66 -1.00
N ASN A 66 -4.74 2.13 0.03
CA ASN A 66 -5.37 1.44 1.14
C ASN A 66 -5.64 2.41 2.29
N ARG A 67 -6.73 2.21 3.03
CA ARG A 67 -7.06 3.05 4.18
C ARG A 67 -6.26 2.64 5.40
N PHE A 68 -5.67 3.60 6.11
CA PHE A 68 -5.16 3.36 7.46
C PHE A 68 -6.30 2.94 8.38
N ASN A 69 -6.02 2.00 9.27
CA ASN A 69 -6.97 1.52 10.26
C ASN A 69 -6.30 1.50 11.62
N THR A 70 -6.74 2.40 12.50
CA THR A 70 -6.23 2.54 13.88
C THR A 70 -6.35 1.25 14.68
N ASN A 71 -7.37 0.42 14.42
CA ASN A 71 -7.54 -0.86 15.11
C ASN A 71 -6.53 -1.92 14.63
N LEU A 72 -5.89 -1.68 13.48
CA LEU A 72 -4.84 -2.53 12.93
C LEU A 72 -3.43 -2.04 13.22
N SER A 73 -3.28 -0.77 13.58
CA SER A 73 -1.99 -0.19 13.96
C SER A 73 -1.55 -0.65 15.35
N ARG A 74 -0.25 -0.87 15.53
CA ARG A 74 0.35 -1.11 16.85
C ARG A 74 0.46 0.18 17.66
N GLU A 75 0.65 1.30 16.97
CA GLU A 75 0.89 2.61 17.55
C GLU A 75 -0.17 3.61 17.08
N ARG A 76 -0.57 4.53 17.97
CA ARG A 76 -1.53 5.60 17.65
C ARG A 76 -0.81 6.79 17.01
N ILE A 77 -0.32 6.58 15.79
CA ILE A 77 0.42 7.59 15.02
C ILE A 77 -0.49 8.56 14.25
N ALA A 78 -1.73 8.19 14.01
CA ALA A 78 -2.70 8.98 13.26
C ALA A 78 -4.14 8.53 13.58
N ARG A 79 -5.12 9.32 13.16
CA ARG A 79 -6.54 8.94 13.14
C ARG A 79 -6.87 8.09 11.90
N ASN A 80 -8.07 7.51 11.87
CA ASN A 80 -8.60 6.96 10.62
C ASN A 80 -8.85 8.08 9.60
N PRO A 81 -8.64 7.81 8.30
CA PRO A 81 -9.00 8.74 7.25
C PRO A 81 -10.53 8.87 7.13
N TYR A 82 -11.00 10.06 6.84
CA TYR A 82 -12.38 10.33 6.47
C TYR A 82 -12.65 9.85 5.04
N PRO A 83 -13.90 9.47 4.70
CA PRO A 83 -14.25 9.08 3.34
C PRO A 83 -13.85 10.11 2.27
N GLY A 84 -14.11 11.40 2.53
CA GLY A 84 -13.78 12.48 1.60
C GLY A 84 -12.28 12.63 1.32
N GLU A 85 -11.42 12.36 2.30
CA GLU A 85 -9.96 12.38 2.11
C GLU A 85 -9.50 11.27 1.15
N ILE A 86 -10.12 10.09 1.24
CA ILE A 86 -9.80 8.96 0.36
C ILE A 86 -10.30 9.22 -1.06
N GLU A 87 -11.49 9.80 -1.19
CA GLU A 87 -12.05 10.19 -2.49
C GLU A 87 -11.21 11.28 -3.15
N HIS A 88 -10.77 12.27 -2.38
CA HIS A 88 -9.93 13.34 -2.91
C HIS A 88 -8.53 12.85 -3.29
N ALA A 89 -7.91 12.01 -2.45
CA ALA A 89 -6.66 11.33 -2.80
C ALA A 89 -6.77 10.52 -4.10
N TYR A 90 -7.89 9.82 -4.30
CA TYR A 90 -8.15 9.13 -5.57
C TYR A 90 -8.26 10.10 -6.75
N SER A 91 -8.99 11.20 -6.59
CA SER A 91 -9.14 12.22 -7.64
C SER A 91 -7.79 12.83 -8.06
N ILE A 92 -6.86 12.96 -7.11
CA ILE A 92 -5.48 13.40 -7.37
C ILE A 92 -4.76 12.35 -8.22
N VAL A 93 -4.76 11.09 -7.80
CA VAL A 93 -4.07 10.02 -8.56
C VAL A 93 -4.64 9.87 -9.97
N ALA A 94 -5.95 10.01 -10.14
CA ALA A 94 -6.61 9.91 -11.44
C ALA A 94 -6.15 10.98 -12.45
N LYS A 95 -5.55 12.10 -12.00
CA LYS A 95 -4.93 13.10 -12.89
C LYS A 95 -3.66 12.59 -13.54
N TYR A 96 -2.96 11.64 -12.89
CA TYR A 96 -1.64 11.16 -13.30
C TYR A 96 -1.66 9.75 -13.89
N MET A 97 -2.54 8.88 -13.39
CA MET A 97 -2.52 7.44 -13.66
C MET A 97 -3.82 6.96 -14.32
N LYS A 98 -3.70 6.18 -15.41
CA LYS A 98 -4.87 5.60 -16.12
C LYS A 98 -5.62 4.53 -15.30
N HIS A 99 -4.94 3.84 -14.40
CA HIS A 99 -5.47 2.71 -13.63
C HIS A 99 -5.28 2.89 -12.12
N ALA A 100 -5.65 4.06 -11.62
CA ALA A 100 -5.78 4.27 -10.18
C ALA A 100 -6.90 3.38 -9.62
N VAL A 101 -6.65 2.70 -8.51
CA VAL A 101 -7.67 1.91 -7.80
C VAL A 101 -7.68 2.33 -6.33
N ILE A 102 -8.85 2.67 -5.80
CA ILE A 102 -9.02 2.72 -4.35
C ILE A 102 -8.96 1.28 -3.88
N GLY A 103 -7.90 0.94 -3.15
CA GLY A 103 -7.74 -0.35 -2.48
C GLY A 103 -8.81 -0.46 -1.41
N LYS A 104 -10.01 -0.84 -1.82
CA LYS A 104 -11.07 -1.11 -0.88
C LYS A 104 -10.75 -2.48 -0.33
N SER A 105 -10.27 -2.51 0.91
CA SER A 105 -10.43 -3.69 1.75
C SER A 105 -11.90 -4.21 1.78
N CYS A 106 -12.91 -3.52 1.19
CA CYS A 106 -14.30 -4.01 1.09
C CYS A 106 -15.16 -3.65 -0.15
N VAL A 107 -14.74 -3.02 -1.26
CA VAL A 107 -15.65 -2.83 -2.42
C VAL A 107 -14.93 -2.71 -3.77
N ARG A 108 -15.24 -3.65 -4.67
CA ARG A 108 -14.85 -3.72 -6.09
C ARG A 108 -13.34 -3.67 -6.35
N GLU A 109 -12.69 -4.77 -6.03
CA GLU A 109 -11.62 -5.25 -6.90
C GLU A 109 -12.22 -5.49 -8.30
N ARG A 110 -11.58 -4.97 -9.36
CA ARG A 110 -11.79 -5.52 -10.71
C ARG A 110 -11.53 -7.04 -10.66
N GLU A 111 -12.01 -7.81 -11.65
CA GLU A 111 -11.55 -9.19 -11.80
C GLU A 111 -10.01 -9.20 -11.90
N ILE A 112 -9.37 -9.62 -10.80
CA ILE A 112 -7.94 -9.86 -10.76
C ILE A 112 -7.77 -11.26 -11.32
N GLU A 113 -7.17 -11.39 -12.51
CA GLU A 113 -6.71 -12.66 -13.07
C GLU A 113 -6.05 -13.51 -11.97
N GLU A 114 -6.29 -14.83 -11.95
CA GLU A 114 -5.80 -15.72 -10.89
C GLU A 114 -4.30 -15.54 -10.64
N LYS A 115 -3.96 -14.82 -9.56
CA LYS A 115 -2.57 -14.67 -9.12
C LYS A 115 -2.09 -15.98 -8.51
N ARG A 116 -1.31 -16.75 -9.27
CA ARG A 116 -0.62 -17.97 -8.78
C ARG A 116 0.39 -17.68 -7.66
N GLY A 117 0.84 -16.42 -7.51
CA GLY A 117 1.66 -15.93 -6.40
C GLY A 117 2.20 -14.52 -6.65
N TRP A 118 2.82 -13.90 -5.64
CA TRP A 118 3.51 -12.60 -5.76
C TRP A 118 4.74 -12.54 -4.85
N ILE A 119 5.64 -11.59 -5.12
CA ILE A 119 6.80 -11.31 -4.26
C ILE A 119 6.54 -9.97 -3.57
N THR A 120 6.60 -9.96 -2.24
CA THR A 120 6.60 -8.72 -1.44
C THR A 120 8.05 -8.26 -1.27
N VAL A 121 8.30 -6.99 -1.58
CA VAL A 121 9.58 -6.32 -1.32
C VAL A 121 9.39 -5.43 -0.09
N PHE A 122 10.21 -5.63 0.95
CA PHE A 122 10.17 -4.81 2.17
C PHE A 122 11.09 -3.59 2.06
N PRO A 123 10.95 -2.59 2.94
CA PRO A 123 11.79 -1.37 2.94
C PRO A 123 13.29 -1.66 3.08
N ASP A 124 13.66 -2.68 3.86
CA ASP A 124 15.04 -3.18 3.99
C ASP A 124 15.55 -3.94 2.74
N GLY A 125 14.67 -4.10 1.74
CA GLY A 125 14.90 -4.82 0.49
C GLY A 125 14.90 -6.34 0.61
N THR A 126 14.49 -6.89 1.76
CA THR A 126 14.19 -8.32 1.87
C THR A 126 12.98 -8.67 1.01
N LEU A 127 12.93 -9.93 0.55
CA LEU A 127 11.91 -10.43 -0.36
C LEU A 127 11.17 -11.60 0.28
N LYS A 128 9.84 -11.63 0.14
CA LYS A 128 9.01 -12.79 0.53
C LYS A 128 8.06 -13.16 -0.59
N ARG A 129 8.24 -14.36 -1.15
CA ARG A 129 7.25 -14.97 -2.05
C ARG A 129 6.01 -15.37 -1.25
N ARG A 130 4.83 -15.11 -1.79
CA ARG A 130 3.54 -15.37 -1.15
C ARG A 130 2.55 -15.94 -2.18
N THR A 131 1.64 -16.76 -1.69
CA THR A 131 0.44 -17.21 -2.37
C THR A 131 -0.81 -16.66 -1.67
N LEU A 132 -1.99 -16.83 -2.30
CA LEU A 132 -3.26 -16.53 -1.65
C LEU A 132 -3.47 -17.36 -0.36
N ALA A 133 -2.97 -18.59 -0.32
CA ALA A 133 -3.06 -19.44 0.87
C ALA A 133 -2.23 -18.86 2.03
N ASP A 134 -0.97 -18.49 1.77
CA ASP A 134 -0.08 -17.88 2.77
C ASP A 134 -0.68 -16.59 3.35
N TYR A 135 -1.25 -15.74 2.49
CA TYR A 135 -1.88 -14.50 2.90
C TYR A 135 -3.12 -14.73 3.79
N ARG A 136 -3.99 -15.67 3.40
CA ARG A 136 -5.19 -16.03 4.19
C ARG A 136 -4.82 -16.65 5.54
N GLU A 137 -3.74 -17.43 5.60
CA GLU A 137 -3.27 -18.00 6.86
C GLU A 137 -2.71 -16.93 7.80
N GLU A 138 -1.86 -16.03 7.28
CA GLU A 138 -1.29 -14.93 8.07
C GLU A 138 -2.39 -14.01 8.64
N ASN A 139 -3.38 -13.64 7.82
CA ASN A 139 -4.53 -12.86 8.28
C ASN A 139 -5.34 -13.58 9.38
N ARG A 140 -5.54 -14.91 9.25
CA ARG A 140 -6.18 -15.72 10.31
C ARG A 140 -5.37 -15.71 11.60
N ARG A 141 -4.04 -15.82 11.53
CA ARG A 141 -3.14 -15.74 12.70
C ARG A 141 -3.22 -14.37 13.39
N ILE A 142 -3.22 -13.29 12.61
CA ILE A 142 -3.34 -11.92 13.14
C ILE A 142 -4.71 -11.73 13.82
N ALA A 143 -5.80 -12.18 13.21
CA ALA A 143 -7.14 -12.10 13.80
C ALA A 143 -7.24 -12.87 15.13
N ARG A 144 -6.67 -14.08 15.19
CA ARG A 144 -6.63 -14.91 16.42
C ARG A 144 -5.80 -14.28 17.54
N ARG A 145 -4.66 -13.64 17.22
CA ARG A 145 -3.86 -12.93 18.24
C ARG A 145 -4.64 -11.77 18.87
N LYS A 146 -5.50 -11.10 18.09
CA LYS A 146 -6.35 -10.01 18.59
C LYS A 146 -7.52 -10.49 19.42
N SER A 147 -8.13 -11.63 19.10
CA SER A 147 -9.19 -12.19 19.94
C SER A 147 -8.67 -12.58 21.31
N ILE A 148 -7.44 -13.09 21.39
CA ILE A 148 -6.81 -13.45 22.68
C ILE A 148 -6.49 -12.20 23.52
N SER A 149 -6.02 -11.11 22.90
CA SER A 149 -5.72 -9.86 23.61
C SER A 149 -6.95 -9.08 24.08
N HIS A 150 -8.16 -9.47 23.69
CA HIS A 150 -9.43 -8.91 24.21
C HIS A 150 -10.07 -9.76 25.32
N ILE A 151 -9.52 -10.95 25.62
CA ILE A 151 -10.08 -11.89 26.62
C ILE A 151 -9.33 -11.81 27.97
N THR A 152 -8.26 -11.02 28.07
CA THR A 152 -7.56 -10.76 29.34
C THR A 152 -7.90 -9.35 29.83
N PRO A 153 -8.93 -9.18 30.69
CA PRO A 153 -9.05 -7.97 31.49
C PRO A 153 -7.96 -8.04 32.57
N PHE A 154 -7.15 -6.99 32.69
CA PHE A 154 -6.60 -6.62 33.98
C PHE A 154 -7.70 -5.89 34.76
#